data_AF-A0A833URC2-F1
#
_entry.id   AF-A0A833URC2-F1
#
_cell.length_a   1.000
_cell.length_b   1.000
_cell.length_c   1.000
_cell.angle_alpha   90.00
_cell.angle_beta   90.00
_cell.angle_gamma   90.00
#
_symmetry.space_group_name_H-M   'P 1'
#
loop_
_entity.id
_entity.type
_entity.pdbx_description
1 polymer ?
#
loop_
_entity_poly.entity_id
_entity_poly.type
_entity_poly.pdbx_seq_one_letter_code
_entity_poly.pdbx_strand_id
1 'polypeptide(L)'
;MFYLALFTGARLQTICTLRIKNLIGCEPDSHGFIRLPVGVGTGVDTKFQKPMRLLIPNWLVQDLKVYINSEKACLRRQKSNYGDSDENYVFLTKLGTPFYTSKVEQQELTEQIKASDSFGARLKLYEGEAVRSYLKVVLLPEIRLIDPQFKSFKFHDLRASFGMNLLESQLQHLPEGHSAMTAVEYVQARMGHRNISTTLQYLNYKSRLQWRSKIQHEYESSLMKYVMSSVNVAGELS
;
A
#
# COMPACT_ATOMS: atom_id res chain seq x y z
N MET A 1 8.06 -4.73 3.69
CA MET A 1 6.82 -4.95 2.89
C MET A 1 5.73 -3.94 3.24
N PHE A 2 5.19 -3.93 4.46
CA PHE A 2 4.09 -3.03 4.86
C PHE A 2 4.39 -1.54 4.68
N TYR A 3 5.59 -1.10 5.05
CA TYR A 3 6.02 0.28 4.83
C TYR A 3 6.02 0.68 3.35
N LEU A 4 6.39 -0.20 2.43
CA LEU A 4 6.26 0.11 1.00
C LEU A 4 4.82 0.39 0.61
N ALA A 5 3.87 -0.42 1.07
CA ALA A 5 2.45 -0.16 0.78
C ALA A 5 1.98 1.17 1.38
N LEU A 6 2.36 1.44 2.63
CA LEU A 6 1.92 2.62 3.37
C LEU A 6 2.53 3.94 2.87
N PHE A 7 3.80 3.94 2.46
CA PHE A 7 4.52 5.16 2.07
C PHE A 7 4.56 5.41 0.56
N THR A 8 4.22 4.42 -0.26
CA THR A 8 4.25 4.56 -1.73
C THR A 8 2.90 4.27 -2.38
N GLY A 9 1.97 3.67 -1.63
CA GLY A 9 0.71 3.17 -2.16
C GLY A 9 0.86 1.94 -3.06
N ALA A 10 2.04 1.34 -3.21
CA ALA A 10 2.23 0.20 -4.12
C ALA A 10 1.27 -0.97 -3.80
N ARG A 11 0.80 -1.66 -4.85
CA ARG A 11 -0.05 -2.85 -4.70
C ARG A 11 0.78 -4.02 -4.17
N LEU A 12 0.13 -4.97 -3.49
CA LEU A 12 0.78 -6.17 -2.98
C LEU A 12 1.60 -6.89 -4.05
N GLN A 13 1.03 -7.09 -5.24
CA GLN A 13 1.72 -7.68 -6.39
C GLN A 13 3.02 -6.92 -6.73
N THR A 14 2.95 -5.60 -6.87
CA THR A 14 4.13 -4.76 -7.19
C THR A 14 5.20 -4.86 -6.13
N ILE A 15 4.82 -4.86 -4.85
CA ILE A 15 5.78 -4.99 -3.74
C ILE A 15 6.41 -6.38 -3.73
N CYS A 16 5.62 -7.43 -3.91
CA CYS A 16 6.08 -8.82 -3.81
C CYS A 16 6.85 -9.30 -5.05
N THR A 17 6.76 -8.59 -6.17
CA THR A 17 7.52 -8.89 -7.40
C THR A 17 8.73 -7.96 -7.59
N LEU A 18 8.99 -7.06 -6.63
CA LEU A 18 10.20 -6.24 -6.60
C LEU A 18 11.44 -7.12 -6.45
N ARG A 19 12.43 -6.97 -7.33
CA ARG A 19 13.72 -7.67 -7.27
C ARG A 19 14.82 -6.77 -6.70
N ILE A 20 15.88 -7.38 -6.19
CA ILE A 20 17.00 -6.64 -5.58
C ILE A 20 17.69 -5.72 -6.60
N LYS A 21 17.91 -6.20 -7.83
CA LYS A 21 18.50 -5.42 -8.92
C LYS A 21 17.78 -4.11 -9.19
N ASN A 22 16.48 -4.05 -8.93
CA ASN A 22 15.68 -2.84 -9.13
C ASN A 22 16.05 -1.72 -8.14
N LEU A 23 16.76 -2.02 -7.06
CA LEU A 23 17.16 -1.06 -6.02
C LEU A 23 18.67 -0.72 -6.05
N ILE A 24 19.42 -1.34 -6.96
CA ILE A 24 20.85 -1.10 -7.14
C ILE A 24 21.05 0.15 -7.99
N GLY A 25 22.04 0.98 -7.65
CA GLY A 25 22.39 2.19 -8.40
C GLY A 25 21.27 3.25 -8.47
N CYS A 26 20.26 3.15 -7.62
CA CYS A 26 19.17 4.11 -7.55
C CYS A 26 19.58 5.35 -6.77
N GLU A 27 19.59 6.51 -7.43
CA GLU A 27 19.86 7.81 -6.81
C GLU A 27 18.58 8.60 -6.53
N PRO A 28 18.50 9.32 -5.40
CA PRO A 28 17.36 10.17 -5.09
C PRO A 28 17.30 11.39 -6.01
N ASP A 29 16.08 11.80 -6.34
CA ASP A 29 15.86 13.08 -7.00
C ASP A 29 16.09 14.27 -6.04
N SER A 30 15.95 15.49 -6.56
CA SER A 30 16.11 16.72 -5.78
C SER A 30 15.14 16.85 -4.59
N HIS A 31 14.12 15.99 -4.50
CA HIS A 31 13.14 15.96 -3.43
C HIS A 31 13.34 14.75 -2.49
N GLY A 32 14.44 13.99 -2.64
CA GLY A 32 14.77 12.87 -1.79
C GLY A 32 14.01 11.57 -2.11
N PHE A 33 13.43 11.44 -3.31
CA PHE A 33 12.71 10.24 -3.74
C PHE A 33 13.47 9.45 -4.80
N ILE A 34 13.50 8.13 -4.64
CA ILE A 34 13.84 7.20 -5.73
C ILE A 34 12.62 7.09 -6.66
N ARG A 35 12.82 7.34 -7.95
CA ARG A 35 11.79 7.19 -9.00
C ARG A 35 11.93 5.85 -9.69
N LEU A 36 11.37 4.81 -9.08
CA LEU A 36 11.51 3.45 -9.58
C LEU A 36 10.52 3.16 -10.72
N PRO A 37 10.97 2.83 -11.94
CA PRO A 37 10.07 2.35 -12.99
C PRO A 37 9.52 0.96 -12.64
N VAL A 38 8.21 0.77 -12.79
CA VAL A 38 7.51 -0.50 -12.59
C VAL A 38 6.50 -0.76 -13.72
N GLY A 39 6.13 -2.02 -13.93
CA GLY A 39 5.23 -2.47 -14.99
C GLY A 39 5.98 -3.17 -16.12
N VAL A 40 5.39 -3.19 -17.32
CA VAL A 40 5.95 -3.88 -18.48
C VAL A 40 7.42 -3.53 -18.72
N GLY A 41 8.25 -4.53 -18.99
CA GLY A 41 9.68 -4.37 -19.28
C GLY A 41 10.59 -4.15 -18.07
N THR A 42 10.06 -4.04 -16.85
CA THR A 42 10.87 -3.77 -15.63
C THR A 42 11.15 -4.99 -14.78
N GLY A 43 10.42 -6.09 -15.01
CA GLY A 43 10.41 -7.27 -14.13
C GLY A 43 9.60 -7.11 -12.84
N VAL A 44 9.06 -5.91 -12.57
CA VAL A 44 8.19 -5.62 -11.43
C VAL A 44 6.75 -5.47 -11.89
N ASP A 45 5.86 -6.33 -11.41
CA ASP A 45 4.50 -6.39 -11.92
C ASP A 45 3.62 -5.25 -11.40
N THR A 46 2.77 -4.73 -12.28
CA THR A 46 1.68 -3.83 -11.92
C THR A 46 0.34 -4.41 -12.37
N LYS A 47 -0.76 -3.82 -11.88
CA LYS A 47 -2.10 -4.19 -12.33
C LYS A 47 -2.20 -3.96 -13.83
N PHE A 48 -2.46 -5.03 -14.59
CA PHE A 48 -2.47 -5.05 -16.05
C PHE A 48 -1.14 -4.64 -16.72
N GLN A 49 -0.01 -4.76 -16.02
CA GLN A 49 1.32 -4.37 -16.54
C GLN A 49 1.42 -2.89 -16.96
N LYS A 50 0.52 -2.03 -16.44
CA LYS A 50 0.56 -0.58 -16.67
C LYS A 50 1.93 0.00 -16.24
N PRO A 51 2.68 0.63 -17.14
CA PRO A 51 3.90 1.34 -16.77
C PRO A 51 3.59 2.49 -15.82
N MET A 52 4.36 2.62 -14.75
CA MET A 52 4.34 3.80 -13.88
C MET A 52 5.67 3.98 -13.15
N ARG A 53 5.88 5.16 -12.57
CA ARG A 53 7.00 5.42 -11.67
C ARG A 53 6.51 5.39 -10.22
N LEU A 54 7.05 4.47 -9.45
CA LEU A 54 6.83 4.42 -8.01
C LEU A 54 7.80 5.37 -7.33
N LEU A 55 7.27 6.34 -6.58
CA LEU A 55 8.09 7.26 -5.78
C LEU A 55 8.30 6.64 -4.41
N ILE A 56 9.54 6.27 -4.11
CA ILE A 56 9.94 5.65 -2.84
C ILE A 56 10.85 6.64 -2.09
N PRO A 57 10.53 7.04 -0.85
CA PRO A 57 11.44 7.87 -0.06
C PRO A 57 12.82 7.21 0.06
N ASN A 58 13.91 7.98 -0.05
CA ASN A 58 15.26 7.43 0.01
C ASN A 58 15.52 6.63 1.30
N TRP A 59 15.08 7.15 2.45
CA TRP A 59 15.23 6.45 3.74
C TRP A 59 14.63 5.02 3.70
N LEU A 60 13.49 4.83 3.01
CA LEU A 60 12.85 3.53 2.90
C LEU A 60 13.64 2.59 1.98
N VAL A 61 14.33 3.13 0.97
CA VAL A 61 15.26 2.33 0.15
C VAL A 61 16.49 1.93 0.94
N GLN A 62 17.00 2.79 1.82
CA GLN A 62 18.11 2.42 2.72
C GLN A 62 17.68 1.31 3.70
N ASP A 63 16.50 1.41 4.30
CA ASP A 63 15.94 0.34 5.15
C ASP A 63 15.77 -0.98 4.39
N LEU A 64 15.34 -0.91 3.12
CA LEU A 64 15.26 -2.09 2.26
C LEU A 64 16.63 -2.71 2.01
N LYS A 65 17.67 -1.91 1.76
CA LYS A 65 19.04 -2.39 1.58
C LYS A 65 19.55 -3.09 2.84
N VAL A 66 19.29 -2.52 4.02
CA VAL A 66 19.61 -3.17 5.31
C VAL A 66 18.90 -4.52 5.44
N TYR A 67 17.60 -4.59 5.12
CA TYR A 67 16.86 -5.84 5.15
C TYR A 67 17.39 -6.86 4.12
N ILE A 68 17.68 -6.44 2.88
CA ILE A 68 18.22 -7.30 1.81
C ILE A 68 19.55 -7.93 2.24
N ASN A 69 20.41 -7.18 2.92
CA ASN A 69 21.72 -7.63 3.39
C ASN A 69 21.66 -8.39 4.72
N SER A 70 20.48 -8.53 5.34
CA SER A 70 20.35 -9.29 6.58
C SER A 70 20.50 -10.79 6.35
N GLU A 71 21.07 -11.49 7.33
CA GLU A 71 21.20 -12.96 7.33
C GLU A 71 19.84 -13.64 7.06
N LYS A 72 18.77 -13.14 7.69
CA LYS A 72 17.41 -13.66 7.49
C LYS A 72 16.96 -13.59 6.03
N ALA A 73 17.33 -12.55 5.30
CA ALA A 73 16.95 -12.41 3.89
C ALA A 73 17.83 -13.31 3.00
N CYS A 74 19.14 -13.34 3.24
CA CYS A 74 20.08 -14.24 2.56
C CYS A 74 19.66 -15.71 2.68
N LEU A 75 19.37 -16.19 3.90
CA LEU A 75 18.92 -17.58 4.15
C LEU A 75 17.60 -17.92 3.43
N ARG A 76 16.72 -16.94 3.19
CA ARG A 76 15.50 -17.17 2.40
C ARG A 76 15.79 -17.26 0.91
N ARG A 77 16.71 -16.42 0.41
CA ARG A 77 17.12 -16.42 -1.00
C ARG A 77 17.85 -17.71 -1.39
N GLN A 78 18.71 -18.23 -0.51
CA GLN A 78 19.39 -19.52 -0.70
C GLN A 78 18.43 -20.70 -0.89
N LYS A 79 17.20 -20.62 -0.34
CA LYS A 79 16.16 -21.66 -0.49
C LYS A 79 15.29 -21.50 -1.73
N SER A 80 15.46 -20.41 -2.47
CA SER A 80 14.64 -20.09 -3.64
C SER A 80 15.31 -20.54 -4.93
N ASN A 81 14.53 -20.62 -6.01
CA ASN A 81 15.02 -21.00 -7.33
C ASN A 81 16.05 -20.03 -7.92
N TYR A 82 16.04 -18.76 -7.50
CA TYR A 82 16.96 -17.73 -7.98
C TYR A 82 18.28 -17.65 -7.18
N GLY A 83 18.42 -18.45 -6.11
CA GLY A 83 19.59 -18.42 -5.23
C GLY A 83 19.82 -17.06 -4.56
N ASP A 84 20.99 -16.87 -3.94
CA ASP A 84 21.39 -15.57 -3.40
C ASP A 84 21.92 -14.67 -4.52
N SER A 85 21.00 -14.06 -5.28
CA SER A 85 21.32 -13.20 -6.43
C SER A 85 20.46 -11.94 -6.44
N ASP A 86 20.95 -10.92 -7.15
CA ASP A 86 20.23 -9.66 -7.34
C ASP A 86 18.98 -9.81 -8.21
N GLU A 87 18.89 -10.90 -8.99
CA GLU A 87 17.72 -11.27 -9.77
C GLU A 87 16.55 -11.75 -8.90
N ASN A 88 16.81 -12.07 -7.63
CA ASN A 88 15.81 -12.59 -6.74
C ASN A 88 14.88 -11.51 -6.17
N TYR A 89 13.71 -11.92 -5.70
CA TYR A 89 12.76 -11.06 -5.02
C TYR A 89 13.32 -10.50 -3.72
N VAL A 90 12.95 -9.26 -3.42
CA VAL A 90 13.24 -8.63 -2.13
C VAL A 90 12.54 -9.39 -0.99
N PHE A 91 11.28 -9.77 -1.17
CA PHE A 91 10.49 -10.43 -0.14
C PHE A 91 10.18 -11.88 -0.47
N LEU A 92 10.70 -12.78 0.36
CA LEU A 92 10.43 -14.22 0.31
C LEU A 92 9.84 -14.72 1.63
N THR A 93 9.11 -15.82 1.56
CA THR A 93 8.63 -16.54 2.76
C THR A 93 9.79 -17.18 3.52
N LYS A 94 9.53 -17.71 4.71
CA LYS A 94 10.53 -18.48 5.49
C LYS A 94 11.07 -19.71 4.75
N LEU A 95 10.29 -20.23 3.79
CA LEU A 95 10.63 -21.38 2.96
C LEU A 95 11.35 -20.98 1.66
N GLY A 96 11.63 -19.69 1.43
CA GLY A 96 12.24 -19.22 0.18
C GLY A 96 11.28 -19.15 -1.00
N THR A 97 9.99 -19.41 -0.80
CA THR A 97 8.98 -19.26 -1.85
C THR A 97 8.59 -17.79 -2.03
N PRO A 98 8.22 -17.36 -3.25
CA PRO A 98 7.73 -16.00 -3.45
C PRO A 98 6.36 -15.80 -2.80
N PHE A 99 6.10 -14.57 -2.38
CA PHE A 99 4.74 -14.17 -1.97
C PHE A 99 3.83 -13.96 -3.19
N TYR A 100 4.40 -13.67 -4.35
CA TYR A 100 3.70 -13.49 -5.62
C TYR A 100 4.63 -13.96 -6.75
N THR A 101 4.15 -14.82 -7.64
CA THR A 101 4.93 -15.25 -8.81
C THR A 101 4.84 -14.16 -9.88
N SER A 102 5.95 -13.50 -10.21
CA SER A 102 5.99 -12.47 -11.25
C SER A 102 5.63 -13.03 -12.62
N LYS A 103 5.09 -12.21 -13.53
CA LYS A 103 4.81 -12.65 -14.90
C LYS A 103 6.05 -13.16 -15.64
N VAL A 104 7.22 -12.58 -15.33
CA VAL A 104 8.52 -13.04 -15.87
C VAL A 104 8.80 -14.47 -15.42
N GLU A 105 8.70 -14.76 -14.12
CA GLU A 105 8.88 -16.12 -13.59
C GLU A 105 7.83 -17.10 -14.15
N GLN A 106 6.57 -16.66 -14.32
CA GLN A 106 5.54 -17.50 -14.93
C GLN A 106 5.89 -17.91 -16.36
N GLN A 107 6.47 -16.99 -17.14
CA GLN A 107 6.92 -17.28 -18.49
C GLN A 107 8.12 -18.23 -18.48
N GLU A 108 9.14 -17.96 -17.66
CA GLU A 108 10.33 -18.82 -17.51
C GLU A 108 9.94 -20.27 -17.17
N LEU A 109 9.05 -20.45 -16.19
CA LEU A 109 8.58 -21.78 -15.79
C LEU A 109 7.74 -22.45 -16.89
N THR A 110 6.96 -21.69 -17.64
CA THR A 110 6.16 -22.23 -18.77
C THR A 110 7.07 -22.74 -19.88
N GLU A 111 8.14 -22.00 -20.19
CA GLU A 111 9.15 -22.39 -21.18
C GLU A 111 9.92 -23.64 -20.73
N GLN A 112 10.28 -23.73 -19.45
CA GLN A 112 10.93 -24.92 -18.87
C GLN A 112 10.05 -26.16 -18.97
N ILE A 113 8.76 -26.06 -18.63
CA ILE A 113 7.82 -27.20 -18.70
C ILE A 113 7.63 -27.67 -20.16
N LYS A 114 7.54 -26.73 -21.11
CA LYS A 114 7.45 -27.06 -22.54
C LYS A 114 8.70 -27.78 -23.04
N ALA A 115 9.88 -27.41 -22.53
CA ALA A 115 11.14 -28.03 -22.91
C ALA A 115 11.36 -29.42 -22.27
N SER A 116 10.69 -29.74 -21.16
CA SER A 116 10.93 -30.99 -20.40
C SER A 116 9.97 -32.14 -20.71
N ASP A 117 9.16 -32.05 -21.79
CA ASP A 117 8.11 -33.03 -22.19
C ASP A 117 7.16 -33.45 -21.05
N SER A 118 7.11 -32.66 -19.98
CA SER A 118 6.38 -32.95 -18.75
C SER A 118 4.95 -32.44 -18.87
N PHE A 119 4.19 -33.06 -19.78
CA PHE A 119 2.77 -32.81 -20.04
C PHE A 119 1.92 -33.21 -18.81
N GLY A 120 1.98 -32.41 -17.74
CA GLY A 120 1.21 -32.67 -16.51
C GLY A 120 1.73 -31.96 -15.25
N ALA A 121 2.92 -31.36 -15.26
CA ALA A 121 3.43 -30.61 -14.12
C ALA A 121 2.59 -29.34 -13.91
N ARG A 122 1.82 -29.29 -12.81
CA ARG A 122 0.97 -28.15 -12.48
C ARG A 122 1.83 -27.00 -11.98
N LEU A 123 1.81 -25.88 -12.71
CA LEU A 123 2.54 -24.67 -12.35
C LEU A 123 2.07 -24.15 -10.98
N LYS A 124 2.97 -24.16 -9.99
CA LYS A 124 2.66 -23.64 -8.65
C LYS A 124 2.83 -22.13 -8.64
N LEU A 125 1.72 -21.42 -8.78
CA LEU A 125 1.66 -19.96 -8.73
C LEU A 125 1.26 -19.46 -7.35
N TYR A 126 1.83 -18.34 -6.95
CA TYR A 126 1.52 -17.63 -5.71
C TYR A 126 0.93 -16.27 -6.05
N GLU A 127 -0.15 -15.88 -5.35
CA GLU A 127 -0.86 -14.62 -5.58
C GLU A 127 -1.13 -13.86 -4.28
N GLY A 128 -0.25 -13.98 -3.29
CA GLY A 128 -0.31 -13.24 -2.02
C GLY A 128 -1.10 -13.92 -0.91
N GLU A 129 -1.49 -15.20 -1.07
CA GLU A 129 -2.25 -16.00 -0.09
C GLU A 129 -1.55 -16.00 1.26
N ALA A 130 -0.23 -16.17 1.28
CA ALA A 130 0.55 -16.18 2.52
C ALA A 130 0.45 -14.84 3.28
N VAL A 131 0.45 -13.70 2.57
CA VAL A 131 0.25 -12.38 3.19
C VAL A 131 -1.18 -12.24 3.69
N ARG A 132 -2.19 -12.60 2.89
CA ARG A 132 -3.61 -12.53 3.31
C ARG A 132 -3.89 -13.43 4.50
N SER A 133 -3.28 -14.61 4.56
CA SER A 133 -3.38 -15.53 5.68
C SER A 133 -2.75 -14.94 6.94
N TYR A 134 -1.53 -14.40 6.85
CA TYR A 134 -0.88 -13.71 7.96
C TYR A 134 -1.74 -12.56 8.50
N LEU A 135 -2.32 -11.74 7.62
CA LEU A 135 -3.21 -10.65 8.02
C LEU A 135 -4.42 -11.15 8.79
N LYS A 136 -5.05 -12.24 8.33
CA LYS A 136 -6.27 -12.79 8.91
C LYS A 136 -6.02 -13.53 10.23
N VAL A 137 -4.96 -14.32 10.30
CA VAL A 137 -4.71 -15.29 11.37
C VAL A 137 -3.82 -14.72 12.47
N VAL A 138 -2.93 -13.77 12.14
CA VAL A 138 -1.99 -13.19 13.10
C VAL A 138 -2.34 -11.74 13.36
N LEU A 139 -2.28 -10.88 12.34
CA LEU A 139 -2.33 -9.44 12.56
C LEU A 139 -3.71 -8.94 13.02
N LEU A 140 -4.80 -9.44 12.44
CA LEU A 140 -6.15 -9.00 12.82
C LEU A 140 -6.51 -9.38 14.28
N PRO A 141 -6.23 -10.60 14.77
CA PRO A 141 -6.35 -10.92 16.18
C PRO A 141 -5.55 -9.99 17.09
N GLU A 142 -4.28 -9.71 16.77
CA GLU A 142 -3.43 -8.79 17.54
C GLU A 142 -4.02 -7.37 17.59
N ILE A 143 -4.53 -6.86 16.48
CA ILE A 143 -5.21 -5.55 16.45
C ILE A 143 -6.43 -5.55 17.39
N ARG A 144 -7.18 -6.65 17.44
CA ARG A 144 -8.38 -6.77 18.28
C ARG A 144 -8.09 -6.90 19.78
N LEU A 145 -6.85 -7.18 20.17
CA LEU A 145 -6.44 -7.08 21.57
C LEU A 145 -6.43 -5.61 22.05
N ILE A 146 -6.18 -4.67 21.13
CA ILE A 146 -6.12 -3.23 21.41
C ILE A 146 -7.49 -2.57 21.13
N ASP A 147 -8.12 -2.92 20.01
CA ASP A 147 -9.44 -2.44 19.62
C ASP A 147 -10.36 -3.64 19.29
N PRO A 148 -11.11 -4.16 20.27
CA PRO A 148 -12.01 -5.30 20.08
C PRO A 148 -13.08 -5.08 19.00
N GLN A 149 -13.41 -3.82 18.69
CA GLN A 149 -14.42 -3.49 17.68
C GLN A 149 -13.84 -3.41 16.26
N PHE A 150 -12.53 -3.57 16.10
CA PHE A 150 -11.87 -3.50 14.81
C PHE A 150 -12.35 -4.61 13.86
N LYS A 151 -13.12 -4.21 12.84
CA LYS A 151 -13.90 -5.13 12.03
C LYS A 151 -13.05 -6.01 11.13
N SER A 152 -12.19 -5.41 10.31
CA SER A 152 -11.43 -6.13 9.28
C SER A 152 -10.23 -5.34 8.82
N PHE A 153 -9.16 -6.06 8.45
CA PHE A 153 -7.98 -5.47 7.84
C PHE A 153 -7.56 -6.26 6.60
N LYS A 154 -7.35 -5.56 5.48
CA LYS A 154 -6.84 -6.10 4.23
C LYS A 154 -5.57 -5.32 3.85
N PHE A 155 -4.68 -5.97 3.11
CA PHE A 155 -3.47 -5.31 2.61
C PHE A 155 -3.77 -4.06 1.76
N HIS A 156 -4.92 -4.06 1.06
CA HIS A 156 -5.34 -2.93 0.24
C HIS A 156 -5.65 -1.68 1.08
N ASP A 157 -5.96 -1.84 2.37
CA ASP A 157 -6.30 -0.71 3.25
C ASP A 157 -5.09 0.20 3.45
N LEU A 158 -3.86 -0.34 3.49
CA LEU A 158 -2.61 0.45 3.54
C LEU A 158 -2.49 1.40 2.34
N ARG A 159 -2.89 0.92 1.16
CA ARG A 159 -2.89 1.72 -0.06
C ARG A 159 -3.99 2.79 -0.04
N ALA A 160 -5.15 2.49 0.55
CA ALA A 160 -6.19 3.48 0.76
C ALA A 160 -5.76 4.56 1.76
N SER A 161 -5.10 4.17 2.87
CA SER A 161 -4.50 5.10 3.84
C SER A 161 -3.46 6.01 3.18
N PHE A 162 -2.56 5.46 2.36
CA PHE A 162 -1.63 6.27 1.56
C PHE A 162 -2.36 7.30 0.69
N GLY A 163 -3.39 6.87 -0.05
CA GLY A 163 -4.17 7.75 -0.94
C GLY A 163 -4.86 8.89 -0.18
N MET A 164 -5.45 8.58 0.97
CA MET A 164 -6.08 9.57 1.86
C MET A 164 -5.07 10.56 2.43
N ASN A 165 -3.98 10.08 3.03
CA ASN A 165 -2.95 10.92 3.64
C ASN A 165 -2.30 11.83 2.59
N LEU A 166 -2.05 11.31 1.40
CA LEU A 166 -1.49 12.08 0.30
C LEU A 166 -2.47 13.17 -0.16
N LEU A 167 -3.75 12.84 -0.34
CA LEU A 167 -4.78 13.81 -0.71
C LEU A 167 -4.90 14.91 0.35
N GLU A 168 -4.88 14.56 1.63
CA GLU A 168 -4.95 15.51 2.72
C GLU A 168 -3.77 16.48 2.72
N SER A 169 -2.55 15.97 2.57
CA SER A 169 -1.35 16.78 2.46
C SER A 169 -1.39 17.71 1.24
N GLN A 170 -1.83 17.21 0.08
CA GLN A 170 -1.95 18.04 -1.13
C GLN A 170 -2.99 19.15 -0.98
N LEU A 171 -4.13 18.87 -0.34
CA LEU A 171 -5.15 19.88 -0.09
C LEU A 171 -4.70 20.94 0.92
N GLN A 172 -3.87 20.58 1.90
CA GLN A 172 -3.34 21.51 2.90
C GLN A 172 -2.29 22.47 2.32
N HIS A 173 -1.52 22.00 1.34
CA HIS A 173 -0.44 22.79 0.70
C HIS A 173 -0.78 23.24 -0.72
N LEU A 174 -2.07 23.28 -1.05
CA LEU A 174 -2.53 23.66 -2.36
C LEU A 174 -2.27 25.17 -2.56
N PRO A 175 -1.54 25.59 -3.62
CA PRO A 175 -1.31 27.01 -3.86
C PRO A 175 -2.63 27.76 -4.15
N GLU A 176 -2.68 29.05 -3.84
CA GLU A 176 -3.85 29.87 -4.14
C GLU A 176 -4.27 29.76 -5.63
N GLY A 177 -5.58 29.75 -5.87
CA GLY A 177 -6.15 29.61 -7.22
C GLY A 177 -6.17 28.20 -7.80
N HIS A 178 -5.56 27.20 -7.15
CA HIS A 178 -5.61 25.81 -7.62
C HIS A 178 -6.86 25.09 -7.11
N SER A 179 -7.41 24.21 -7.95
CA SER A 179 -8.59 23.41 -7.60
C SER A 179 -8.20 22.15 -6.82
N ALA A 180 -9.10 21.68 -5.95
CA ALA A 180 -8.98 20.36 -5.31
C ALA A 180 -8.78 19.22 -6.34
N MET A 181 -9.21 19.43 -7.59
CA MET A 181 -8.96 18.48 -8.68
C MET A 181 -7.47 18.26 -8.97
N THR A 182 -6.63 19.28 -8.86
CA THR A 182 -5.17 19.15 -9.04
C THR A 182 -4.58 18.16 -8.02
N ALA A 183 -5.04 18.23 -6.77
CA ALA A 183 -4.64 17.27 -5.74
C ALA A 183 -5.12 15.85 -6.07
N VAL A 184 -6.35 15.69 -6.56
CA VAL A 184 -6.91 14.40 -6.98
C VAL A 184 -6.12 13.80 -8.15
N GLU A 185 -5.76 14.59 -9.16
CA GLU A 185 -4.97 14.17 -10.31
C GLU A 185 -3.57 13.71 -9.88
N TYR A 186 -2.94 14.45 -8.97
CA TYR A 186 -1.64 14.05 -8.41
C TYR A 186 -1.73 12.71 -7.68
N VAL A 187 -2.73 12.52 -6.82
CA VAL A 187 -2.97 11.25 -6.12
C VAL A 187 -3.27 10.13 -7.12
N GLN A 188 -4.08 10.39 -8.15
CA GLN A 188 -4.38 9.43 -9.21
C GLN A 188 -3.10 8.95 -9.91
N ALA A 189 -2.19 9.87 -10.23
CA ALA A 189 -0.91 9.55 -10.85
C ALA A 189 -0.04 8.69 -9.92
N ARG A 190 0.11 9.10 -8.66
CA ARG A 190 0.87 8.38 -7.63
C ARG A 190 0.33 6.97 -7.36
N MET A 191 -0.98 6.80 -7.47
CA MET A 191 -1.65 5.51 -7.31
C MET A 191 -1.71 4.72 -8.63
N GLY A 192 -1.50 5.33 -9.79
CA GLY A 192 -1.65 4.67 -11.09
C GLY A 192 -3.09 4.26 -11.38
N HIS A 193 -4.10 4.99 -10.91
CA HIS A 193 -5.51 4.74 -11.26
C HIS A 193 -5.77 5.15 -12.71
N ARG A 194 -6.50 4.31 -13.46
CA ARG A 194 -6.92 4.64 -14.83
C ARG A 194 -8.08 5.63 -14.81
N ASN A 195 -9.01 5.43 -13.89
CA ASN A 195 -10.26 6.18 -13.84
C ASN A 195 -10.18 7.15 -12.65
N ILE A 196 -10.33 8.44 -12.90
CA ILE A 196 -10.29 9.47 -11.86
C ILE A 196 -11.38 9.26 -10.80
N SER A 197 -12.52 8.69 -11.21
CA SER A 197 -13.63 8.32 -10.31
C SER A 197 -13.20 7.41 -9.15
N THR A 198 -12.17 6.58 -9.34
CA THR A 198 -11.63 5.73 -8.26
C THR A 198 -10.93 6.59 -7.19
N THR A 199 -10.22 7.64 -7.60
CA THR A 199 -9.54 8.55 -6.67
C THR A 199 -10.51 9.55 -6.05
N LEU A 200 -11.52 10.00 -6.79
CA LEU A 200 -12.57 10.89 -6.28
C LEU A 200 -13.32 10.30 -5.08
N GLN A 201 -13.37 8.97 -4.93
CA GLN A 201 -13.94 8.33 -3.75
C GLN A 201 -13.26 8.77 -2.45
N TYR A 202 -11.96 9.07 -2.47
CA TYR A 202 -11.21 9.59 -1.31
C TYR A 202 -11.67 11.00 -0.95
N LEU A 203 -11.79 11.89 -1.95
CA LEU A 203 -12.28 13.25 -1.74
C LEU A 203 -13.72 13.24 -1.21
N ASN A 204 -14.59 12.45 -1.84
CA ASN A 204 -15.98 12.29 -1.40
C ASN A 204 -16.09 11.71 0.01
N TYR A 205 -15.19 10.81 0.39
CA TYR A 205 -15.12 10.30 1.76
C TYR A 205 -14.73 11.41 2.75
N LYS A 206 -13.68 12.19 2.46
CA LYS A 206 -13.25 13.32 3.29
C LYS A 206 -14.36 14.37 3.45
N SER A 207 -14.98 14.81 2.36
CA SER A 207 -16.06 15.79 2.39
C SER A 207 -17.26 15.28 3.21
N ARG A 208 -17.61 13.99 3.08
CA ARG A 208 -18.68 13.37 3.89
C ARG A 208 -18.33 13.30 5.37
N LEU A 209 -17.07 13.01 5.72
CA LEU A 209 -16.62 13.01 7.12
C LEU A 209 -16.68 14.42 7.73
N GLN A 210 -16.17 15.43 7.02
CA GLN A 210 -16.21 16.82 7.46
C GLN A 210 -17.65 17.30 7.64
N TRP A 211 -18.53 16.99 6.67
CA TRP A 211 -19.94 17.32 6.75
C TRP A 211 -20.64 16.63 7.93
N ARG A 212 -20.43 15.33 8.14
CA ARG A 212 -20.99 14.60 9.29
C ARG A 212 -20.52 15.18 10.62
N SER A 213 -19.23 15.47 10.75
CA SER A 213 -18.66 16.09 11.96
C SER A 213 -19.29 17.45 12.25
N LYS A 214 -19.44 18.29 11.21
CA LYS A 214 -20.11 19.58 11.32
C LYS A 214 -21.56 19.45 11.78
N ILE A 215 -22.35 18.59 11.15
CA ILE A 215 -23.76 18.37 11.51
C ILE A 215 -23.90 17.83 12.94
N GLN A 216 -23.04 16.88 13.33
CA GLN A 216 -23.04 16.35 14.70
C GLN A 216 -22.77 17.46 15.72
N HIS A 217 -21.73 18.27 15.47
CA HIS A 217 -21.37 19.38 16.34
C HIS A 217 -22.48 20.45 16.43
N GLU A 218 -23.11 20.80 15.31
CA GLU A 218 -24.23 21.75 15.26
C GLU A 218 -25.45 21.21 16.05
N TYR A 219 -25.75 19.92 15.90
CA TYR A 219 -26.85 19.27 16.63
C TYR A 219 -26.57 19.19 18.13
N GLU A 220 -25.39 18.74 18.54
CA GLU A 220 -24.97 18.70 19.95
C GLU A 220 -24.97 20.09 20.58
N SER A 221 -24.44 21.10 19.87
CA SER A 221 -24.44 22.48 20.33
C SER A 221 -25.87 23.03 20.49
N SER A 222 -26.79 22.63 19.61
CA SER A 222 -28.22 22.97 19.73
C SER A 222 -28.86 22.30 20.94
N LEU A 223 -28.60 21.01 21.16
CA LEU A 223 -29.09 20.26 22.33
C LEU A 223 -28.57 20.84 23.64
N MET A 224 -27.29 21.25 23.70
CA MET A 224 -26.72 21.85 24.91
C MET A 224 -27.42 23.15 25.31
N LYS A 225 -28.03 23.89 24.37
CA LYS A 225 -28.83 25.08 24.72
C LYS A 225 -30.03 24.72 25.60
N TYR A 226 -30.68 23.58 25.36
CA TYR A 226 -31.82 23.12 26.15
C TYR A 226 -31.43 22.50 27.50
N VAL A 227 -30.24 21.92 27.59
CA VAL A 227 -29.68 21.40 28.85
C VAL A 227 -29.16 22.54 29.73
N MET A 228 -28.52 23.56 29.15
CA MET A 228 -28.07 24.72 29.92
C MET A 228 -29.22 25.63 30.35
N SER A 229 -30.31 25.73 29.57
CA SER A 229 -31.49 26.50 29.97
C SER A 229 -32.23 25.87 31.16
N SER A 230 -32.25 24.54 31.29
CA SER A 230 -32.87 23.86 32.43
C SER A 230 -32.04 23.95 33.72
N VAL A 231 -30.70 24.05 33.61
CA VAL A 231 -29.80 24.27 34.76
C VAL A 231 -29.93 25.69 35.33
N ASN A 232 -30.08 26.71 34.48
CA ASN A 232 -30.28 28.09 34.96
C ASN A 232 -31.65 28.30 35.64
N VAL A 233 -32.70 27.63 35.18
CA VAL A 233 -34.03 27.67 35.82
C VAL A 233 -34.04 26.98 37.19
N ALA A 234 -33.20 25.96 37.39
CA ALA A 234 -33.07 25.28 38.68
C ALA A 234 -32.23 26.09 39.71
N GLY A 235 -31.37 27.00 39.27
CA GLY A 235 -30.54 27.85 40.14
C GLY A 235 -31.21 29.16 40.60
N GLU A 236 -32.27 29.62 39.92
CA GLU A 236 -33.07 30.79 40.35
C GLU A 236 -34.20 30.43 41.34
N LEU A 237 -34.38 29.15 41.64
CA LEU A 237 -35.36 28.63 42.60
C LEU A 237 -34.75 28.20 43.95
N SER A 238 -33.48 28.53 44.22
CA SER A 238 -32.80 28.29 45.51
C SER A 238 -32.54 29.57 46.29
#